data_AF-A0A815VWV7-F1
#
_entry.id   AF-A0A815VWV7-F1
#
_cell.length_a   1.000
_cell.length_b   1.000
_cell.length_c   1.000
_cell.angle_alpha   90.00
_cell.angle_beta   90.00
_cell.angle_gamma   90.00
#
_symmetry.space_group_name_H-M   'P 1'
#
loop_
_entity.id
_entity.type
_entity.pdbx_description
1 polymer ?
#
loop_
_entity_poly.entity_id
_entity_poly.type
_entity_poly.pdbx_seq_one_letter_code
_entity_poly.pdbx_strand_id
1 'polypeptide(L)'
;MKLLEELGIQHIINVSHIRLDKDIVDKYNVLWINLKDNFRENIQQHFDRTNEFLQTCKNKNEKVLIHCQSGISRSTSVILAYLLRYHHDTLHNAYGYLLERRCMARPNDGFLLQLIRYEKELQIRKTVDVEQSLNKSVDTDLISSIVDENENGTRELVIPSV
;
A
#
# COMPACT_ATOMS: atom_id res chain seq x y z
N MET A 1 -14.39 -0.78 -27.08
CA MET A 1 -13.84 0.48 -26.56
C MET A 1 -14.89 1.40 -25.91
N LYS A 2 -16.16 1.39 -26.36
CA LYS A 2 -17.25 2.22 -25.78
C LYS A 2 -17.35 2.20 -24.25
N LEU A 3 -17.25 1.02 -23.62
CA LEU A 3 -17.41 0.89 -22.16
C LEU A 3 -16.38 1.69 -21.35
N LEU A 4 -15.10 1.71 -21.76
CA LEU A 4 -14.07 2.46 -21.01
C LEU A 4 -14.30 3.97 -21.08
N GLU A 5 -14.78 4.44 -22.22
CA GLU A 5 -15.16 5.85 -22.45
C GLU A 5 -16.42 6.22 -21.68
N GLU A 6 -17.46 5.38 -21.72
CA GLU A 6 -18.71 5.55 -20.98
C GLU A 6 -18.46 5.61 -19.45
N LEU A 7 -17.51 4.82 -18.97
CA LEU A 7 -17.10 4.85 -17.56
C LEU A 7 -16.18 6.05 -17.23
N GLY A 8 -15.68 6.77 -18.24
CA GLY A 8 -14.75 7.88 -18.08
C GLY A 8 -13.37 7.46 -17.59
N ILE A 9 -12.92 6.25 -17.95
CA ILE A 9 -11.58 5.75 -17.61
C ILE A 9 -10.55 6.59 -18.35
N GLN A 10 -9.52 7.03 -17.62
CA GLN A 10 -8.41 7.83 -18.17
C GLN A 10 -7.08 7.07 -18.08
N HIS A 11 -6.97 6.17 -17.09
CA HIS A 11 -5.76 5.43 -16.80
C HIS A 11 -6.04 3.93 -16.70
N ILE A 12 -5.03 3.12 -17.04
CA ILE A 12 -5.12 1.67 -16.92
C ILE A 12 -3.87 1.14 -16.21
N ILE A 13 -4.06 0.34 -15.16
CA ILE A 13 -3.02 -0.50 -14.59
C ILE A 13 -3.24 -1.92 -15.12
N ASN A 14 -2.36 -2.36 -16.02
CA ASN A 14 -2.34 -3.73 -16.53
C ASN A 14 -1.33 -4.55 -15.73
N VAL A 15 -1.82 -5.48 -14.91
CA VAL A 15 -0.99 -6.35 -14.06
C VAL A 15 -0.88 -7.75 -14.67
N SER A 16 -0.62 -7.83 -15.97
CA SER A 16 -0.48 -9.11 -16.67
C SER A 16 0.77 -9.14 -17.54
N HIS A 17 1.23 -10.34 -17.88
CA HIS A 17 2.35 -10.54 -18.78
C HIS A 17 2.00 -10.27 -20.26
N ILE A 18 0.74 -9.96 -20.55
CA ILE A 18 0.24 -9.68 -21.90
C ILE A 18 0.20 -8.16 -22.05
N ARG A 19 0.84 -7.63 -23.08
CA ARG A 19 0.74 -6.21 -23.43
C ARG A 19 -0.65 -5.90 -23.97
N LEU A 20 -1.13 -4.69 -23.68
CA LEU A 20 -2.32 -4.17 -24.34
C LEU A 20 -2.01 -3.78 -25.78
N ASP A 21 -3.03 -3.83 -26.62
CA ASP A 21 -2.94 -3.39 -28.01
C ASP A 21 -2.53 -1.92 -28.10
N LYS A 22 -1.82 -1.57 -29.17
CA LYS A 22 -1.30 -0.22 -29.40
C LYS A 22 -2.38 0.85 -29.33
N ASP A 23 -3.57 0.57 -29.89
CA ASP A 23 -4.70 1.51 -29.87
C ASP A 23 -5.17 1.87 -28.46
N ILE A 24 -5.06 0.94 -27.51
CA ILE A 24 -5.38 1.19 -26.10
C ILE A 24 -4.24 1.98 -25.43
N VAL A 25 -3.00 1.61 -25.70
CA VAL A 25 -1.82 2.30 -25.13
C VAL A 25 -1.72 3.75 -25.61
N ASP A 26 -2.07 4.02 -26.86
CA ASP A 26 -2.04 5.37 -27.44
C ASP A 26 -3.19 6.25 -26.90
N LYS A 27 -4.29 5.64 -26.43
CA LYS A 27 -5.49 6.36 -25.97
C LYS A 27 -5.53 6.61 -24.46
N TYR A 28 -4.94 5.74 -23.65
CA TYR A 28 -4.99 5.80 -22.19
C TYR A 28 -3.59 5.91 -21.59
N ASN A 29 -3.47 6.52 -20.42
CA ASN A 29 -2.22 6.46 -19.67
C ASN A 29 -2.09 5.09 -18.99
N VAL A 30 -1.25 4.21 -19.57
CA VAL A 30 -1.10 2.83 -19.12
C VAL A 30 0.13 2.64 -18.24
N LEU A 31 -0.08 2.22 -16.99
CA LEU A 31 0.95 1.62 -16.16
C LEU A 31 0.94 0.10 -16.38
N TRP A 32 1.94 -0.41 -17.09
CA TRP A 32 2.09 -1.85 -17.31
C TRP A 32 3.04 -2.50 -16.31
N ILE A 33 2.52 -3.50 -15.59
CA ILE A 33 3.25 -4.38 -14.69
C ILE A 33 3.28 -5.77 -15.31
N ASN A 34 4.40 -6.11 -15.95
CA ASN A 34 4.61 -7.40 -16.59
C ASN A 34 4.77 -8.51 -15.55
N LEU A 35 3.66 -9.19 -15.23
CA LEU A 35 3.63 -10.21 -14.18
C LEU A 35 2.78 -11.44 -14.56
N LYS A 36 3.35 -12.63 -14.36
CA LYS A 36 2.61 -13.90 -14.46
C LYS A 36 1.82 -14.17 -13.18
N ASP A 37 0.77 -14.98 -13.29
CA ASP A 37 -0.01 -15.39 -12.11
C ASP A 37 0.58 -16.65 -11.49
N ASN A 38 1.73 -16.49 -10.85
CA ASN A 38 2.48 -17.59 -10.26
C ASN A 38 2.90 -17.20 -8.84
N PHE A 39 2.80 -18.14 -7.90
CA PHE A 39 3.17 -17.93 -6.50
C PHE A 39 4.64 -17.53 -6.28
N ARG A 40 5.52 -17.78 -7.26
CA ARG A 40 6.95 -17.41 -7.24
C ARG A 40 7.21 -15.99 -7.70
N GLU A 41 6.25 -15.34 -8.35
CA GLU A 41 6.41 -13.96 -8.83
C GLU A 41 6.41 -12.99 -7.64
N ASN A 42 7.27 -11.97 -7.69
CA ASN A 42 7.32 -10.93 -6.68
C ASN A 42 6.37 -9.79 -7.11
N ILE A 43 5.13 -9.82 -6.62
CA ILE A 43 4.16 -8.74 -6.86
C ILE A 43 4.37 -7.58 -5.88
N GLN A 44 4.89 -7.86 -4.68
CA GLN A 44 5.05 -6.87 -3.61
C GLN A 44 5.94 -5.70 -4.02
N GLN A 45 7.01 -5.96 -4.78
CA GLN A 45 7.91 -4.93 -5.30
C GLN A 45 7.21 -3.85 -6.14
N HIS A 46 5.98 -4.12 -6.61
CA HIS A 46 5.20 -3.19 -7.41
C HIS A 46 4.18 -2.39 -6.61
N PHE A 47 3.90 -2.77 -5.36
CA PHE A 47 2.82 -2.17 -4.56
C PHE A 47 3.00 -0.67 -4.35
N ASP A 48 4.18 -0.21 -3.92
CA ASP A 48 4.42 1.21 -3.68
C ASP A 48 4.27 2.04 -4.97
N ARG A 49 4.79 1.55 -6.10
CA ARG A 49 4.64 2.19 -7.42
C ARG A 49 3.17 2.26 -7.87
N THR A 50 2.41 1.17 -7.72
CA THR A 50 0.98 1.17 -8.09
C THR A 50 0.16 2.03 -7.15
N ASN A 51 0.52 2.06 -5.86
CA ASN A 51 -0.16 2.86 -4.85
C ASN A 51 0.02 4.35 -5.10
N GLU A 52 1.24 4.78 -5.42
CA GLU A 52 1.55 6.17 -5.80
C GLU A 52 0.79 6.62 -7.06
N PHE A 53 0.75 5.76 -8.09
CA PHE A 53 0.00 6.02 -9.31
C PHE A 53 -1.50 6.23 -9.01
N LEU A 54 -2.10 5.30 -8.26
CA LEU A 54 -3.50 5.39 -7.86
C LEU A 54 -3.78 6.63 -7.01
N GLN A 55 -2.89 6.95 -6.07
CA GLN A 55 -3.04 8.11 -5.22
C GLN A 55 -2.95 9.42 -6.00
N THR A 56 -2.06 9.50 -6.99
CA THR A 56 -1.95 10.66 -7.89
C THR A 56 -3.21 10.86 -8.71
N CYS A 57 -3.76 9.79 -9.32
CA CYS A 57 -5.02 9.87 -10.05
C CYS A 57 -6.18 10.26 -9.14
N LYS A 58 -6.26 9.68 -7.93
CA LYS A 58 -7.28 10.03 -6.93
C LYS A 58 -7.24 11.51 -6.56
N ASN A 59 -6.06 12.08 -6.35
CA ASN A 59 -5.88 13.50 -6.02
C ASN A 59 -6.35 14.44 -7.16
N LYS A 60 -6.36 13.95 -8.40
CA LYS A 60 -6.84 14.67 -9.58
C LYS A 60 -8.30 14.34 -9.96
N ASN A 61 -8.98 13.52 -9.16
CA ASN A 61 -10.31 12.99 -9.46
C ASN A 61 -10.38 12.23 -10.80
N GLU A 62 -9.29 11.55 -11.17
CA GLU A 62 -9.17 10.74 -12.39
C GLU A 62 -9.56 9.28 -12.11
N LYS A 63 -10.14 8.61 -13.11
CA LYS A 63 -10.60 7.22 -12.98
C LYS A 63 -9.59 6.24 -13.58
N VAL A 64 -9.31 5.19 -12.81
CA VAL A 64 -8.32 4.15 -13.14
C VAL A 64 -9.00 2.79 -13.26
N LEU A 65 -8.74 2.07 -14.34
CA LEU A 65 -9.04 0.64 -14.45
C LEU A 65 -7.83 -0.17 -14.01
N ILE A 66 -7.99 -1.04 -13.02
CA ILE A 66 -6.97 -2.04 -12.65
C ILE A 66 -7.43 -3.39 -13.17
N HIS A 67 -6.65 -4.03 -14.04
CA HIS A 67 -7.01 -5.34 -14.57
C HIS A 67 -5.79 -6.27 -14.68
N CYS A 68 -6.09 -7.55 -14.87
CA CYS A 68 -5.14 -8.54 -15.32
C CYS A 68 -5.84 -9.40 -16.39
N GLN A 69 -5.52 -10.69 -16.50
CA GLN A 69 -6.15 -11.57 -17.48
C GLN A 69 -7.56 -12.01 -17.05
N SER A 70 -7.71 -12.54 -15.83
CA SER A 70 -9.00 -13.05 -15.33
C SER A 70 -9.66 -12.14 -14.30
N GLY A 71 -8.94 -11.10 -13.86
CA GLY A 71 -9.40 -10.22 -12.77
C GLY A 71 -9.57 -10.95 -11.43
N ILE A 72 -8.86 -12.06 -11.20
CA ILE A 72 -9.04 -12.90 -10.00
C ILE A 72 -7.91 -12.72 -8.98
N SER A 73 -6.64 -12.63 -9.42
CA SER A 73 -5.48 -12.72 -8.53
C SER A 73 -4.56 -11.50 -8.59
N ARG A 74 -3.86 -11.25 -9.71
CA ARG A 74 -2.88 -10.15 -9.82
C ARG A 74 -3.48 -8.76 -9.57
N SER A 75 -4.57 -8.43 -10.27
CA SER A 75 -5.23 -7.13 -10.10
C SER A 75 -5.86 -6.97 -8.72
N THR A 76 -6.40 -8.05 -8.15
CA THR A 76 -6.97 -8.01 -6.80
C THR A 76 -5.88 -7.83 -5.75
N SER A 77 -4.70 -8.42 -5.93
CA SER A 77 -3.56 -8.18 -5.05
C SER A 77 -3.12 -6.71 -5.06
N VAL A 78 -3.07 -6.06 -6.23
CA VAL A 78 -2.77 -4.62 -6.32
C VAL A 78 -3.85 -3.77 -5.64
N ILE A 79 -5.14 -4.12 -5.82
CA ILE A 79 -6.24 -3.44 -5.12
C ILE A 79 -6.11 -3.58 -3.60
N LEU A 80 -5.83 -4.79 -3.10
CA LEU A 80 -5.65 -5.04 -1.67
C LEU A 80 -4.46 -4.27 -1.10
N ALA A 81 -3.35 -4.20 -1.82
CA ALA A 81 -2.20 -3.40 -1.40
C ALA A 81 -2.53 -1.90 -1.31
N TYR A 82 -3.35 -1.37 -2.23
CA TYR A 82 -3.82 0.01 -2.15
C TYR A 82 -4.74 0.24 -0.96
N LEU A 83 -5.69 -0.68 -0.75
CA LEU A 83 -6.61 -0.64 0.39
C LEU A 83 -5.87 -0.70 1.73
N LEU A 84 -4.86 -1.56 1.86
CA LEU A 84 -3.98 -1.64 3.03
C LEU A 84 -3.23 -0.33 3.28
N ARG A 85 -2.76 0.34 2.23
CA ARG A 85 -1.97 1.57 2.37
C ARG A 85 -2.82 2.77 2.80
N TYR A 86 -4.07 2.87 2.31
CA TYR A 86 -4.84 4.13 2.39
C TYR A 86 -6.24 4.04 3.00
N HIS A 87 -6.80 2.84 3.19
CA HIS A 87 -8.22 2.69 3.52
C HIS A 87 -8.50 1.79 4.73
N HIS A 88 -7.65 0.79 4.97
CA HIS A 88 -7.88 -0.18 6.05
C HIS A 88 -6.56 -0.55 6.73
N ASP A 89 -6.61 -0.76 8.04
CA ASP A 89 -5.43 -1.11 8.82
C ASP A 89 -5.04 -2.58 8.73
N THR A 90 -5.97 -3.46 8.31
CA THR A 90 -5.72 -4.90 8.23
C THR A 90 -6.10 -5.52 6.89
N LEU A 91 -5.39 -6.59 6.53
CA LEU A 91 -5.65 -7.35 5.31
C LEU A 91 -7.02 -8.02 5.37
N HIS A 92 -7.46 -8.48 6.55
CA HIS A 92 -8.79 -9.05 6.74
C HIS A 92 -9.90 -8.06 6.32
N ASN A 93 -9.81 -6.81 6.81
CA ASN A 93 -10.82 -5.79 6.52
C ASN A 93 -10.76 -5.35 5.05
N ALA A 94 -9.56 -5.13 4.50
CA ALA A 94 -9.37 -4.79 3.09
C ALA A 94 -9.94 -5.88 2.16
N TYR A 95 -9.74 -7.14 2.52
CA TYR A 95 -10.20 -8.28 1.73
C TYR A 95 -11.71 -8.48 1.84
N GLY A 96 -12.29 -8.35 3.04
CA GLY A 96 -13.74 -8.33 3.23
C GLY A 96 -14.43 -7.27 2.35
N TYR A 97 -13.92 -6.04 2.39
CA TYR A 97 -14.42 -4.93 1.55
C TYR A 97 -14.36 -5.23 0.04
N LEU A 98 -13.27 -5.88 -0.41
CA LEU A 98 -13.12 -6.26 -1.82
C LEU A 98 -14.09 -7.37 -2.21
N LEU A 99 -14.31 -8.37 -1.36
CA LEU A 99 -15.19 -9.51 -1.66
C LEU A 99 -16.65 -9.09 -1.81
N GLU A 100 -17.12 -8.09 -1.06
CA GLU A 100 -18.46 -7.51 -1.25
C GLU A 100 -18.68 -6.95 -2.66
N ARG A 101 -17.62 -6.41 -3.28
CA ARG A 101 -17.66 -5.79 -4.62
C ARG A 101 -17.26 -6.75 -5.72
N ARG A 102 -16.48 -7.78 -5.38
CA ARG A 102 -15.93 -8.76 -6.31
C ARG A 102 -15.71 -10.10 -5.60
N CYS A 103 -16.78 -10.88 -5.48
CA CYS A 103 -16.78 -12.17 -4.78
C CYS A 103 -15.80 -13.21 -5.35
N MET A 104 -15.38 -13.06 -6.60
CA MET A 104 -14.38 -13.93 -7.24
C MET A 104 -12.93 -13.54 -6.94
N ALA A 105 -12.69 -12.49 -6.14
CA ALA A 105 -11.34 -12.08 -5.79
C ALA A 105 -10.63 -13.18 -5.00
N ARG A 106 -9.50 -13.65 -5.54
CA ARG A 106 -8.70 -14.72 -4.98
C ARG A 106 -7.25 -14.61 -5.46
N PRO A 107 -6.42 -13.76 -4.82
CA PRO A 107 -4.96 -13.83 -4.97
C PRO A 107 -4.48 -15.28 -4.85
N ASN A 108 -3.48 -15.65 -5.63
CA ASN A 108 -2.78 -16.90 -5.38
C ASN A 108 -2.06 -16.84 -4.02
N ASP A 109 -1.72 -18.01 -3.46
CA ASP A 109 -1.18 -18.13 -2.11
C ASP A 109 0.14 -17.36 -1.93
N GLY A 110 1.00 -17.33 -2.97
CA GLY A 110 2.25 -16.57 -2.94
C GLY A 110 2.02 -15.06 -2.85
N PHE A 111 1.01 -14.54 -3.54
CA PHE A 111 0.63 -13.13 -3.45
C PHE A 111 -0.08 -12.81 -2.14
N LEU A 112 -0.86 -13.74 -1.59
CA LEU A 112 -1.47 -13.57 -0.28
C LEU A 112 -0.41 -13.47 0.83
N LEU A 113 0.62 -14.32 0.79
CA LEU A 113 1.76 -14.24 1.71
C LEU A 113 2.51 -12.91 1.58
N GLN A 114 2.67 -12.41 0.36
CA GLN A 114 3.26 -11.09 0.09
C GLN A 114 2.40 -9.94 0.63
N LEU A 115 1.07 -10.03 0.54
CA LEU A 115 0.17 -9.04 1.14
C LEU A 115 0.26 -9.02 2.67
N ILE A 116 0.38 -10.18 3.31
CA ILE A 116 0.58 -10.30 4.77
C ILE A 116 1.92 -9.66 5.17
N ARG A 117 2.98 -9.85 4.39
CA ARG A 117 4.28 -9.18 4.63
C ARG A 117 4.15 -7.68 4.47
N TYR A 118 3.47 -7.22 3.42
CA TYR A 118 3.26 -5.80 3.16
C TYR A 118 2.46 -5.12 4.28
N GLU A 119 1.40 -5.74 4.80
CA GLU A 119 0.66 -5.26 5.97
C GLU A 119 1.59 -5.02 7.17
N LYS A 120 2.48 -5.97 7.50
CA LYS A 120 3.45 -5.82 8.58
C LYS A 120 4.45 -4.69 8.31
N GLU A 121 4.95 -4.57 7.09
CA GLU A 121 5.84 -3.46 6.70
C GLU A 121 5.15 -2.10 6.87
N LEU A 122 3.87 -1.99 6.53
CA LEU A 122 3.09 -0.77 6.71
C LEU A 122 2.88 -0.42 8.19
N GLN A 123 2.63 -1.40 9.04
CA GLN A 123 2.52 -1.19 10.49
C GLN A 123 3.84 -0.68 11.08
N ILE A 124 4.97 -1.27 10.69
CA ILE A 124 6.31 -0.82 11.12
C ILE A 124 6.56 0.62 10.65
N ARG A 125 6.25 0.95 9.39
CA ARG A 125 6.40 2.33 8.86
C ARG A 125 5.60 3.34 9.71
N LYS A 126 4.35 3.01 10.06
CA LYS A 126 3.51 3.87 10.93
C LYS A 126 4.13 4.08 12.32
N THR A 127 4.67 3.04 12.95
CA THR A 127 5.32 3.14 14.27
C THR A 127 6.56 4.03 14.21
N VAL A 128 7.42 3.84 13.22
CA VAL A 128 8.64 4.65 13.03
C VAL A 128 8.31 6.13 12.80
N ASP A 129 7.28 6.42 12.00
CA ASP A 129 6.83 7.80 11.74
C ASP A 129 6.34 8.49 13.04
N VAL A 130 5.67 7.75 13.92
CA VAL A 130 5.24 8.25 15.25
C VAL A 130 6.43 8.51 16.16
N GLU A 131 7.37 7.57 16.27
CA GLU A 131 8.59 7.75 17.09
C GLU A 131 9.41 8.96 16.63
N GLN A 132 9.58 9.13 15.31
CA GLN A 132 10.28 10.30 14.76
C GLN A 132 9.53 11.61 15.04
N SER A 133 8.20 11.59 15.01
CA SER A 133 7.39 12.77 15.33
C SER A 133 7.49 13.12 16.81
N LEU A 134 7.42 12.12 17.70
CA LEU A 134 7.59 12.30 19.15
C LEU A 134 8.99 12.82 19.48
N ASN A 135 10.05 12.24 18.91
CA ASN A 135 11.43 12.67 19.14
C ASN A 135 11.71 14.10 18.64
N LYS A 136 10.97 14.59 17.64
CA LYS A 136 11.05 15.99 17.18
C LYS A 136 10.27 16.96 18.06
N SER A 137 9.26 16.48 18.78
CA SER A 137 8.42 17.29 19.69
C SER A 137 8.93 17.31 21.13
N VAL A 138 9.80 16.38 21.50
CA VAL A 138 10.50 16.39 22.77
C VAL A 138 11.60 17.45 22.72
N ASP A 139 11.46 18.49 23.53
CA ASP A 139 12.51 19.47 23.76
C ASP A 139 13.69 18.76 24.45
N THR A 140 14.75 18.46 23.71
CA THR A 140 15.93 17.76 24.21
C THR A 140 16.56 18.48 25.39
N ASP A 141 16.36 19.80 25.47
CA ASP A 141 16.84 20.65 26.55
C ASP A 141 16.05 20.39 27.86
N LEU A 142 14.74 20.12 27.77
CA LEU A 142 13.92 19.75 28.93
C LEU A 142 14.31 18.37 29.48
N ILE A 143 14.59 17.39 28.61
CA ILE A 143 15.11 16.08 29.08
C ILE A 143 16.45 16.28 29.79
N SER A 144 17.37 17.06 29.23
CA SER A 144 18.67 17.34 29.86
C SER A 144 18.53 18.01 31.24
N SER A 145 17.45 18.77 31.46
CA SER A 145 17.15 19.41 32.76
C SER A 145 16.45 18.50 33.78
N ILE A 146 15.99 17.32 33.37
CA ILE A 146 15.30 16.33 34.24
C ILE A 146 16.20 15.14 34.57
N VAL A 147 17.20 14.83 33.72
CA VAL A 147 18.24 13.84 34.05
C VAL A 147 19.39 14.55 34.77
N ASP A 148 19.33 14.59 36.10
CA ASP A 148 20.52 14.85 36.90
C ASP A 148 21.44 13.62 36.85
N GLU A 149 22.72 13.83 36.51
CA GLU A 149 23.73 12.79 36.60
C GLU A 149 23.99 12.46 38.08
N ASN A 150 23.51 11.31 38.53
CA ASN A 150 23.97 10.74 39.80
C ASN A 150 25.43 10.27 39.63
N GLU A 151 26.25 10.45 40.68
CA GLU A 151 27.72 10.23 40.71
C GLU A 151 28.22 8.84 40.24
N ASN A 152 27.31 7.89 39.96
CA ASN A 152 27.61 6.54 39.49
C ASN A 152 27.25 6.26 38.02
N GLY A 153 26.91 7.28 37.22
CA GLY A 153 26.81 7.17 35.74
C GLY A 153 25.70 6.26 35.20
N THR A 154 24.69 5.93 36.00
CA THR A 154 23.54 5.10 35.57
C THR A 154 22.30 5.98 35.42
N ARG A 155 21.64 5.94 34.25
CA ARG A 155 20.43 6.74 33.93
C ARG A 155 19.18 6.02 34.45
N GLU A 156 18.60 6.47 35.54
CA GLU A 156 17.29 6.00 36.03
C GLU A 156 16.23 7.10 35.94
N LEU A 157 15.03 6.73 35.49
CA LEU A 157 13.86 7.61 35.44
C LEU A 157 13.27 7.75 36.85
N VAL A 158 13.41 8.93 37.45
CA VAL A 158 12.74 9.25 38.72
C VAL A 158 11.29 9.60 38.43
N ILE A 159 10.37 8.68 38.75
CA ILE A 159 8.92 8.94 38.70
C ILE A 159 8.52 9.56 40.05
N PRO A 160 7.96 10.79 40.09
CA PRO A 160 7.54 11.40 41.34
C PRO A 160 6.45 10.56 42.02
N SER A 161 6.59 10.34 43.32
CA SER A 161 5.58 9.72 44.18
C SER A 161 4.29 10.54 44.13
N VAL A 162 3.15 9.84 43.99
CA VAL A 162 1.78 10.38 43.96
C VAL A 162 1.49 11.29 45.17
#